data_AF-A0A2M7GT93-F1
#
_entry.id   AF-A0A2M7GT93-F1
#
_cell.length_a   1.000
_cell.length_b   1.000
_cell.length_c   1.000
_cell.angle_alpha   90.00
_cell.angle_beta   90.00
_cell.angle_gamma   90.00
#
_symmetry.space_group_name_H-M   'P 1'
#
loop_
_entity.id
_entity.type
_entity.pdbx_description
1 polymer ?
#
loop_
_entity_poly.entity_id
_entity_poly.type
_entity_poly.pdbx_seq_one_letter_code
_entity_poly.pdbx_strand_id
1 'polypeptide(L)'
;MRPSFWQRLDTLARNLTPVALTLVLVILNVVPTHVPGIARVLPVLPLIAVFHWSIHRPHLMPAPAVFLIGLFQDGLTGAPMGLHALIFLAVQGVVLFQHKFFMGKSFFIHWLGFGLVGAGATALSWVLLSAFHVTLFAADAIAFQYVMTVAAFPLFAFLFSRWQQAFLKAD
;
A
#
# COMPACT_ATOMS: atom_id res chain seq x y z
N MET A 1 14.33 33.74 6.86
CA MET A 1 14.49 33.36 8.29
C MET A 1 14.71 31.85 8.34
N ARG A 2 15.74 31.35 9.01
CA ARG A 2 16.03 29.90 9.07
C ARG A 2 14.97 29.24 9.96
N PRO A 3 14.34 28.13 9.54
CA PRO A 3 13.35 27.46 10.38
C PRO A 3 14.03 26.96 11.66
N SER A 4 13.35 27.15 12.80
CA SER A 4 13.84 26.70 14.11
C SER A 4 14.01 25.18 14.11
N PHE A 5 14.87 24.66 14.98
CA PHE A 5 15.10 23.21 15.11
C PHE A 5 13.78 22.43 15.26
N TRP A 6 12.82 22.98 16.02
CA TRP A 6 11.50 22.40 16.23
C TRP A 6 10.63 22.38 14.97
N GLN A 7 10.71 23.42 14.14
CA GLN A 7 9.99 23.48 12.85
C GLN A 7 10.55 22.47 11.85
N ARG A 8 11.87 22.25 11.86
CA ARG A 8 12.50 21.20 11.04
C ARG A 8 12.06 19.82 11.48
N LEU A 9 11.97 19.57 12.78
CA LEU A 9 11.55 18.28 13.33
C LEU A 9 10.07 17.99 13.01
N ASP A 10 9.18 18.98 13.13
CA ASP A 10 7.76 18.83 12.75
C ASP A 10 7.62 18.55 11.26
N THR A 11 8.33 19.30 10.41
CA THR A 11 8.33 19.07 8.95
C THR A 11 8.81 17.66 8.60
N LEU A 12 9.85 17.18 9.29
CA LEU A 12 10.42 15.85 9.06
C LEU A 12 9.45 14.75 9.53
N ALA A 13 8.78 14.92 10.67
CA ALA A 13 7.74 14.02 11.16
C ALA A 13 6.54 13.92 10.20
N ARG A 14 6.10 15.06 9.65
CA ARG A 14 5.04 15.14 8.63
C ARG A 14 5.42 14.50 7.30
N ASN A 15 6.71 14.56 6.94
CA ASN A 15 7.19 13.97 5.70
C ASN A 15 7.34 12.44 5.80
N LEU A 16 7.66 11.93 6.99
CA LEU A 16 7.81 10.48 7.24
C LEU A 16 6.48 9.77 7.47
N THR A 17 5.39 10.51 7.71
CA THR A 17 4.11 9.92 8.13
C THR A 17 3.56 8.88 7.15
N PRO A 18 3.58 9.09 5.82
CA PRO A 18 3.11 8.09 4.85
C PRO A 18 3.89 6.77 4.92
N VAL A 19 5.22 6.86 5.03
CA VAL A 19 6.09 5.69 5.16
C VAL A 19 5.84 4.98 6.49
N ALA A 20 5.80 5.73 7.60
CA ALA A 20 5.56 5.19 8.93
C ALA A 20 4.20 4.49 9.05
N LEU A 21 3.13 5.11 8.54
CA LEU A 21 1.80 4.50 8.51
C LEU A 21 1.77 3.24 7.64
N THR A 22 2.48 3.25 6.51
CA THR A 22 2.59 2.06 5.66
C THR A 22 3.32 0.92 6.38
N LEU A 23 4.39 1.22 7.12
CA LEU A 23 5.11 0.24 7.93
C LEU A 23 4.25 -0.32 9.07
N VAL A 24 3.43 0.51 9.72
CA VAL A 24 2.45 0.03 10.71
C VAL A 24 1.48 -0.96 10.07
N LEU A 25 1.00 -0.67 8.86
CA LEU A 25 0.12 -1.59 8.14
C LEU A 25 0.82 -2.88 7.70
N VAL A 26 2.10 -2.83 7.35
CA VAL A 26 2.92 -4.04 7.11
C VAL A 26 2.95 -4.92 8.35
N ILE A 27 3.23 -4.34 9.52
CA ILE A 27 3.25 -5.07 10.79
C ILE A 27 1.87 -5.66 11.09
N LEU A 28 0.80 -4.86 10.98
CA LEU A 28 -0.57 -5.32 11.20
C LEU A 28 -0.99 -6.44 10.23
N ASN A 29 -0.43 -6.47 9.03
CA ASN A 29 -0.72 -7.50 8.04
C ASN A 29 -0.21 -8.89 8.45
N VAL A 30 0.83 -8.93 9.27
CA VAL A 30 1.51 -10.17 9.69
C VAL A 30 1.09 -10.63 11.09
N VAL A 31 0.28 -9.83 11.80
CA VAL A 31 -0.24 -10.19 13.12
C VAL A 31 -1.02 -11.50 13.03
N PRO A 32 -0.62 -12.57 13.77
CA PRO A 32 -1.30 -13.85 13.73
C PRO A 32 -2.73 -13.72 14.24
N THR A 33 -3.68 -13.72 13.31
CA THR A 33 -5.08 -13.95 13.65
C THR A 33 -5.20 -15.44 13.92
N HIS A 34 -5.35 -15.83 15.19
CA HIS A 34 -5.43 -17.23 15.63
C HIS A 34 -6.72 -17.93 15.15
N VAL A 35 -7.31 -17.45 14.06
CA VAL A 35 -8.55 -17.92 13.47
C VAL A 35 -8.22 -18.74 12.22
N PRO A 36 -8.55 -20.05 12.20
CA PRO A 36 -8.30 -20.90 11.05
C PRO A 36 -8.92 -20.33 9.76
N GLY A 37 -8.14 -20.31 8.67
CA GLY A 37 -8.61 -19.89 7.34
C GLY A 37 -8.61 -18.38 7.07
N ILE A 38 -8.62 -17.52 8.09
CA ILE A 38 -8.62 -16.05 7.90
C ILE A 38 -7.33 -15.57 7.25
N ALA A 39 -6.19 -16.21 7.56
CA ALA A 39 -4.89 -15.85 7.00
C ALA A 39 -4.88 -15.81 5.45
N ARG A 40 -5.72 -16.62 4.79
CA ARG A 40 -5.83 -16.69 3.33
C ARG A 40 -6.62 -15.52 2.71
N VAL A 41 -7.40 -14.82 3.52
CA VAL A 41 -8.38 -13.80 3.07
C VAL A 41 -8.01 -12.41 3.61
N LEU A 42 -6.95 -12.30 4.42
CA LEU A 42 -6.49 -11.04 4.98
C LEU A 42 -6.12 -10.06 3.86
N PRO A 43 -6.68 -8.84 3.87
CA PRO A 43 -6.40 -7.85 2.85
C PRO A 43 -4.93 -7.43 2.86
N VAL A 44 -4.35 -7.11 1.71
CA VAL A 44 -2.96 -6.62 1.61
C VAL A 44 -2.92 -5.13 1.96
N LEU A 45 -2.92 -4.83 3.25
CA LEU A 45 -3.01 -3.46 3.78
C LEU A 45 -1.92 -2.50 3.24
N PRO A 46 -0.64 -2.92 3.09
CA PRO A 46 0.39 -2.02 2.58
C PRO A 46 0.13 -1.58 1.12
N LEU A 47 -0.51 -2.43 0.31
CA LEU A 47 -0.85 -2.10 -1.07
C LEU A 47 -1.83 -0.91 -1.14
N ILE A 48 -2.83 -0.90 -0.24
CA ILE A 48 -3.80 0.20 -0.12
C ILE A 48 -3.06 1.51 0.20
N ALA A 49 -2.12 1.47 1.14
CA ALA A 49 -1.34 2.64 1.55
C ALA A 49 -0.45 3.15 0.41
N VAL A 50 0.32 2.26 -0.24
CA VAL A 50 1.19 2.62 -1.37
C VAL A 50 0.38 3.30 -2.48
N PHE A 51 -0.78 2.75 -2.84
CA PHE A 51 -1.66 3.34 -3.84
C PHE A 51 -2.17 4.72 -3.41
N HIS A 52 -2.74 4.81 -2.19
CA HIS A 52 -3.32 6.05 -1.69
C HIS A 52 -2.29 7.19 -1.60
N TRP A 53 -1.12 6.92 -1.01
CA TRP A 53 -0.08 7.93 -0.83
C TRP A 53 0.58 8.32 -2.15
N SER A 54 0.72 7.39 -3.09
CA SER A 54 1.26 7.68 -4.42
C SER A 54 0.34 8.60 -5.24
N ILE A 55 -0.97 8.58 -5.01
CA ILE A 55 -1.92 9.53 -5.63
C ILE A 55 -1.86 10.89 -4.94
N HIS A 56 -1.95 10.93 -3.61
CA HIS A 56 -2.19 12.19 -2.89
C HIS A 56 -0.90 12.96 -2.57
N ARG A 57 0.22 12.26 -2.35
CA ARG A 57 1.50 12.83 -1.93
C ARG A 57 2.68 12.00 -2.48
N PRO A 58 2.86 11.90 -3.81
CA PRO A 58 3.91 11.07 -4.41
C PRO A 58 5.33 11.40 -3.91
N HIS A 59 5.59 12.68 -3.57
CA HIS A 59 6.88 13.11 -3.05
C HIS A 59 7.23 12.51 -1.66
N LEU A 60 6.22 12.20 -0.84
CA LEU A 60 6.40 11.62 0.49
C LEU A 60 6.54 10.09 0.45
N MET A 61 6.31 9.49 -0.72
CA MET A 61 6.42 8.06 -0.91
C MET A 61 7.35 7.76 -2.10
N PRO A 62 8.66 8.02 -1.97
CA PRO A 62 9.60 7.82 -3.08
C PRO A 62 9.81 6.32 -3.35
N ALA A 63 10.19 5.97 -4.58
CA ALA A 63 10.39 4.57 -4.99
C ALA A 63 11.34 3.76 -4.07
N PRO A 64 12.47 4.31 -3.57
CA PRO A 64 13.30 3.59 -2.60
C PRO A 64 12.56 3.23 -1.31
N ALA A 65 11.66 4.09 -0.82
CA ALA A 65 10.86 3.79 0.38
C ALA A 65 9.85 2.68 0.11
N VAL A 66 9.17 2.71 -1.05
CA VAL A 66 8.25 1.65 -1.48
C VAL A 66 8.96 0.31 -1.64
N PHE A 67 10.16 0.32 -2.23
CA PHE A 67 11.01 -0.87 -2.36
C PHE A 67 11.37 -1.46 -1.00
N LEU A 68 11.87 -0.63 -0.06
CA LEU A 68 12.23 -1.09 1.28
C LEU A 68 11.02 -1.62 2.06
N ILE A 69 9.85 -0.97 1.93
CA ILE A 69 8.60 -1.45 2.52
C ILE A 69 8.22 -2.82 1.97
N GLY A 70 8.36 -3.03 0.66
CA GLY A 70 8.11 -4.32 0.04
C GLY A 70 9.06 -5.41 0.52
N LEU A 71 10.36 -5.11 0.60
CA LEU A 71 11.35 -6.05 1.18
C LEU A 71 11.04 -6.38 2.65
N PHE A 72 10.61 -5.40 3.42
CA PHE A 72 10.23 -5.60 4.81
C PHE A 72 8.98 -6.49 4.91
N GLN A 73 7.99 -6.27 4.05
CA GLN A 73 6.82 -7.15 3.93
C GLN A 73 7.25 -8.58 3.58
N ASP A 74 8.09 -8.78 2.56
CA ASP A 74 8.58 -10.10 2.15
C ASP A 74 9.27 -10.84 3.32
N GLY A 75 10.14 -10.12 4.05
CA GLY A 75 10.84 -10.68 5.20
C GLY A 75 9.93 -11.07 6.36
N LEU A 76 8.85 -10.32 6.60
CA LEU A 76 7.90 -10.63 7.67
C LEU A 76 6.89 -11.72 7.29
N THR A 77 6.45 -11.78 6.03
CA THR A 77 5.50 -12.80 5.56
C THR A 77 6.17 -14.13 5.21
N GLY A 78 7.51 -14.14 5.08
CA GLY A 78 8.25 -15.28 4.55
C GLY A 78 8.07 -15.47 3.04
N ALA A 79 7.58 -14.44 2.33
CA ALA A 79 7.48 -14.46 0.88
C ALA A 79 8.88 -14.37 0.25
N PRO A 80 9.03 -14.77 -1.03
CA PRO A 80 10.28 -14.60 -1.75
C PRO A 80 10.72 -13.13 -1.73
N MET A 81 11.96 -12.88 -1.29
CA MET A 81 12.51 -11.53 -1.19
C MET A 81 12.44 -10.81 -2.54
N GLY A 82 11.79 -9.65 -2.55
CA GLY A 82 11.59 -8.83 -3.75
C GLY A 82 10.21 -8.97 -4.40
N LEU A 83 9.37 -9.93 -3.97
CA LEU A 83 8.05 -10.13 -4.54
C LEU A 83 7.12 -8.94 -4.28
N HIS A 84 6.91 -8.58 -3.01
CA HIS A 84 6.10 -7.43 -2.65
C HIS A 84 6.77 -6.12 -3.05
N ALA A 85 8.11 -6.05 -3.04
CA ALA A 85 8.84 -4.90 -3.54
C ALA A 85 8.53 -4.62 -5.02
N LEU A 86 8.56 -5.64 -5.87
CA LEU A 86 8.23 -5.51 -7.28
C LEU A 86 6.76 -5.13 -7.49
N ILE A 87 5.84 -5.78 -6.78
CA ILE A 87 4.40 -5.50 -6.90
C ILE A 87 4.09 -4.05 -6.48
N PHE A 88 4.61 -3.59 -5.35
CA PHE A 88 4.36 -2.23 -4.86
C PHE A 88 4.97 -1.17 -5.77
N LEU A 89 6.17 -1.41 -6.31
CA LEU A 89 6.78 -0.52 -7.30
C LEU A 89 5.99 -0.51 -8.61
N ALA A 90 5.47 -1.65 -9.07
CA ALA A 90 4.66 -1.71 -10.28
C ALA A 90 3.37 -0.90 -10.11
N VAL A 91 2.67 -1.07 -8.98
CA VAL A 91 1.48 -0.27 -8.64
C VAL A 91 1.81 1.21 -8.56
N GLN A 92 2.89 1.56 -7.85
CA GLN A 92 3.36 2.94 -7.77
C GLN A 92 3.64 3.51 -9.16
N GLY A 93 4.36 2.78 -10.02
CA GLY A 93 4.69 3.20 -11.38
C GLY A 93 3.46 3.50 -12.21
N VAL A 94 2.45 2.61 -12.17
CA VAL A 94 1.16 2.81 -12.85
C VAL A 94 0.44 4.05 -12.30
N VAL A 95 0.41 4.22 -10.98
CA VAL A 95 -0.22 5.37 -10.34
C VAL A 95 0.46 6.68 -10.73
N LEU A 96 1.79 6.72 -10.73
CA LEU A 96 2.56 7.92 -11.12
C LEU A 96 2.39 8.25 -12.60
N PHE A 97 2.36 7.22 -13.46
CA PHE A 97 2.08 7.39 -14.89
C PHE A 97 0.68 7.97 -15.14
N GLN A 98 -0.30 7.54 -14.35
CA GLN A 98 -1.69 7.99 -14.43
C GLN A 98 -2.02 9.14 -13.45
N HIS A 99 -1.01 9.76 -12.81
CA HIS A 99 -1.24 10.70 -11.70
C HIS A 99 -2.15 11.86 -12.10
N LYS A 100 -1.96 12.41 -13.31
CA LYS A 100 -2.79 13.50 -13.86
C LYS A 100 -4.27 13.11 -13.99
N PHE A 101 -4.57 11.83 -14.27
CA PHE A 101 -5.94 11.34 -14.38
C PHE A 101 -6.65 11.31 -13.01
N PHE A 102 -5.92 10.95 -11.95
CA PHE A 102 -6.46 10.83 -10.60
C PHE A 102 -6.64 12.17 -9.86
N MET A 103 -5.99 13.25 -10.33
CA MET A 103 -6.09 14.56 -9.70
C MET A 103 -7.51 15.14 -9.79
N GLY A 104 -8.06 15.54 -8.65
CA GLY A 104 -9.37 16.20 -8.56
C GLY A 104 -10.58 15.31 -8.86
N LYS A 105 -10.39 13.99 -8.95
CA LYS A 105 -11.49 13.03 -9.16
C LYS A 105 -12.19 12.70 -7.85
N SER A 106 -13.41 12.18 -7.98
CA SER A 106 -14.20 11.72 -6.84
C SER A 106 -13.59 10.45 -6.24
N PHE A 107 -13.89 10.22 -4.97
CA PHE A 107 -13.50 9.01 -4.24
C PHE A 107 -13.86 7.72 -4.99
N PHE A 108 -15.03 7.68 -5.65
CA PHE A 108 -15.47 6.52 -6.42
C PHE A 108 -14.51 6.16 -7.57
N ILE A 109 -13.94 7.18 -8.24
CA ILE A 109 -12.96 6.95 -9.30
C ILE A 109 -11.64 6.41 -8.73
N HIS A 110 -11.21 6.90 -7.56
CA HIS A 110 -10.04 6.32 -6.88
C HIS A 110 -10.27 4.86 -6.49
N TRP A 111 -11.46 4.53 -6.00
CA TRP A 111 -11.81 3.16 -5.63
C TRP A 111 -11.86 2.21 -6.84
N LEU A 112 -12.47 2.64 -7.95
CA LEU A 112 -12.44 1.86 -9.20
C LEU A 112 -11.02 1.73 -9.76
N GLY A 113 -10.23 2.80 -9.72
CA GLY A 113 -8.82 2.76 -10.11
C GLY A 113 -8.01 1.80 -9.25
N PHE A 114 -8.26 1.76 -7.94
CA PHE A 114 -7.66 0.80 -7.03
C PHE A 114 -8.08 -0.63 -7.36
N GLY A 115 -9.37 -0.86 -7.67
CA GLY A 115 -9.84 -2.17 -8.14
C GLY A 115 -9.06 -2.63 -9.38
N LEU A 116 -8.98 -1.79 -10.41
CA LEU A 116 -8.31 -2.15 -11.66
C LEU A 116 -6.80 -2.40 -11.46
N VAL A 117 -6.09 -1.47 -10.80
CA VAL A 117 -4.65 -1.60 -10.55
C VAL A 117 -4.36 -2.75 -9.58
N GLY A 118 -5.20 -2.93 -8.57
CA GLY A 118 -5.15 -4.02 -7.61
C GLY A 118 -5.33 -5.38 -8.28
N ALA A 119 -6.24 -5.50 -9.24
CA ALA A 119 -6.43 -6.74 -9.99
C ALA A 119 -5.16 -7.14 -10.75
N GLY A 120 -4.50 -6.16 -11.39
CA GLY A 120 -3.21 -6.37 -12.05
C GLY A 120 -2.11 -6.76 -11.06
N ALA A 121 -2.05 -6.12 -9.89
CA ALA A 121 -1.10 -6.44 -8.83
C ALA A 121 -1.29 -7.87 -8.29
N THR A 122 -2.54 -8.27 -8.06
CA THR A 122 -2.93 -9.61 -7.63
C THR A 122 -2.57 -10.66 -8.68
N ALA A 123 -2.87 -10.40 -9.96
CA ALA A 123 -2.51 -11.30 -11.05
C ALA A 123 -0.98 -11.45 -11.16
N LEU A 124 -0.23 -10.35 -11.07
CA LEU A 124 1.23 -10.37 -11.06
C LEU A 124 1.76 -11.18 -9.86
N SER A 125 1.21 -10.96 -8.66
CA SER A 125 1.57 -11.73 -7.46
C SER A 125 1.35 -13.22 -7.65
N TRP A 126 0.22 -13.62 -8.23
CA TRP A 126 -0.11 -15.02 -8.47
C TRP A 126 0.86 -15.67 -9.47
N VAL A 127 1.18 -14.98 -10.57
CA VAL A 127 2.16 -15.45 -11.57
C VAL A 127 3.53 -15.61 -10.93
N LEU A 128 4.01 -14.62 -10.19
CA LEU A 128 5.33 -14.65 -9.55
C LEU A 128 5.43 -15.76 -8.48
N LEU A 129 4.43 -15.88 -7.61
CA LEU A 129 4.39 -16.93 -6.58
C LEU A 129 4.35 -18.32 -7.20
N SER A 130 3.52 -18.51 -8.23
CA SER A 130 3.37 -19.79 -8.92
C SER A 130 4.64 -20.19 -9.66
N ALA A 131 5.29 -19.23 -10.32
CA ALA A 131 6.57 -19.44 -10.98
C ALA A 131 7.68 -19.78 -9.97
N PHE A 132 7.73 -19.08 -8.83
CA PHE A 132 8.76 -19.29 -7.81
C PHE A 132 8.67 -20.68 -7.14
N HIS A 133 7.45 -21.14 -6.82
CA HIS A 133 7.25 -22.44 -6.18
C HIS A 133 7.04 -23.59 -7.17
N VAL A 134 7.06 -23.31 -8.48
CA VAL A 134 6.80 -24.28 -9.56
C VAL A 134 5.48 -25.04 -9.32
N THR A 135 4.48 -24.36 -8.77
CA THR A 135 3.17 -24.91 -8.42
C THR A 135 2.08 -23.90 -8.72
N LEU A 136 0.93 -24.36 -9.19
CA LEU A 136 -0.22 -23.48 -9.41
C LEU A 136 -0.95 -23.28 -8.09
N PHE A 137 -0.86 -22.08 -7.54
CA PHE A 137 -1.64 -21.72 -6.37
C PHE A 137 -3.12 -21.61 -6.72
N ALA A 138 -3.98 -22.06 -5.82
CA ALA A 138 -5.41 -21.99 -5.98
C ALA A 138 -5.86 -20.52 -6.10
N ALA A 139 -6.47 -20.19 -7.24
CA ALA A 139 -6.84 -18.82 -7.59
C ALA A 139 -7.99 -18.27 -6.71
N ASP A 140 -8.75 -19.16 -6.07
CA ASP A 140 -9.84 -18.82 -5.17
C ASP A 140 -9.36 -17.98 -3.98
N ALA A 141 -8.31 -18.44 -3.28
CA ALA A 141 -7.79 -17.75 -2.10
C ALA A 141 -7.29 -16.34 -2.44
N ILE A 142 -6.57 -16.21 -3.55
CA ILE A 142 -6.02 -14.94 -4.02
C ILE A 142 -7.13 -14.00 -4.51
N ALA A 143 -8.17 -14.53 -5.16
CA ALA A 143 -9.34 -13.75 -5.55
C ALA A 143 -10.09 -13.21 -4.32
N PHE A 144 -10.30 -14.03 -3.29
CA PHE A 144 -10.92 -13.58 -2.04
C PHE A 144 -10.08 -12.51 -1.33
N GLN A 145 -8.77 -12.70 -1.24
CA GLN A 145 -7.86 -11.69 -0.69
C GLN A 145 -7.92 -10.38 -1.47
N TYR A 146 -7.99 -10.44 -2.81
CA TYR A 146 -8.17 -9.25 -3.64
C TYR A 146 -9.48 -8.52 -3.35
N VAL A 147 -10.61 -9.25 -3.33
CA VAL A 147 -11.93 -8.65 -3.02
C VAL A 147 -11.92 -8.00 -1.64
N MET A 148 -11.33 -8.66 -0.63
CA MET A 148 -11.17 -8.08 0.71
C MET A 148 -10.29 -6.84 0.70
N THR A 149 -9.21 -6.83 -0.06
CA THR A 149 -8.32 -5.66 -0.17
C THR A 149 -9.06 -4.48 -0.82
N VAL A 150 -9.84 -4.72 -1.88
CA VAL A 150 -10.67 -3.69 -2.54
C VAL A 150 -11.80 -3.21 -1.64
N ALA A 151 -12.43 -4.10 -0.88
CA ALA A 151 -13.47 -3.75 0.09
C ALA A 151 -12.93 -2.99 1.30
N ALA A 152 -11.68 -3.24 1.70
CA ALA A 152 -11.01 -2.53 2.78
C ALA A 152 -10.54 -1.13 2.36
N PHE A 153 -10.29 -0.89 1.07
CA PHE A 153 -9.77 0.38 0.57
C PHE A 153 -10.54 1.62 1.07
N PRO A 154 -11.89 1.69 1.00
CA PRO A 154 -12.65 2.85 1.49
C PRO A 154 -12.38 3.19 2.96
N LEU A 155 -12.29 2.16 3.82
CA LEU A 155 -12.06 2.35 5.25
C LEU A 155 -10.70 3.00 5.51
N PHE A 156 -9.65 2.48 4.87
CA PHE A 156 -8.29 3.01 5.04
C PHE A 156 -8.11 4.35 4.34
N ALA A 157 -8.70 4.56 3.17
CA ALA A 157 -8.68 5.85 2.49
C ALA A 157 -9.34 6.95 3.35
N PHE A 158 -10.46 6.63 4.02
CA PHE A 158 -11.08 7.53 4.99
C PHE A 158 -10.15 7.81 6.18
N LEU A 159 -9.54 6.76 6.76
CA LEU A 159 -8.61 6.90 7.88
C LEU A 159 -7.40 7.79 7.53
N PHE A 160 -6.77 7.56 6.37
CA PHE A 160 -5.65 8.37 5.88
C PHE A 160 -6.07 9.80 5.58
N SER A 161 -7.25 10.00 4.99
CA SER A 161 -7.77 11.34 4.73
C SER A 161 -8.00 12.12 6.03
N ARG A 162 -8.53 11.46 7.07
CA ARG A 162 -8.70 12.06 8.40
C ARG A 162 -7.37 12.36 9.07
N TRP A 163 -6.41 11.44 8.99
CA TRP A 163 -5.06 11.66 9.49
C TRP A 163 -4.39 12.86 8.81
N GLN A 164 -4.50 12.95 7.48
CA GLN A 164 -3.98 14.07 6.71
C GLN A 164 -4.63 15.40 7.12
N GLN A 165 -5.94 15.43 7.37
CA GLN A 165 -6.61 16.64 7.85
C GLN A 165 -6.20 17.03 9.27
N ALA A 166 -5.87 16.07 10.14
CA ALA A 166 -5.46 16.36 11.51
C ALA A 166 -4.00 16.82 11.62
N PHE A 167 -3.09 16.21 10.85
CA PHE A 167 -1.64 16.40 11.02
C PHE A 167 -0.96 17.20 9.91
N LEU A 168 -1.54 17.28 8.70
CA LEU A 168 -0.93 17.96 7.55
C LEU A 168 -1.61 19.30 7.18
N LYS A 169 -2.68 19.70 7.88
CA LYS A 169 -3.35 21.02 7.76
C LYS A 169 -2.98 22.00 8.87
N ALA A 170 -2.05 21.68 9.76
CA ALA A 170 -1.56 22.62 10.76
C ALA A 170 -0.63 23.64 10.07
N ASP A 171 -1.25 24.62 9.41
CA ASP A 171 -0.78 25.98 9.13
C ASP A 171 -1.84 26.96 9.66
#